data_AF-A0A059CT61-F1
#
_entry.id   AF-A0A059CT61-F1
#
_cell.length_a   1.000
_cell.length_b   1.000
_cell.length_c   1.000
_cell.angle_alpha   90.00
_cell.angle_beta   90.00
_cell.angle_gamma   90.00
#
_symmetry.space_group_name_H-M   'P 1'
#
loop_
_entity.id
_entity.type
_entity.pdbx_description
1 polymer ?
#
loop_
_entity_poly.entity_id
_entity_poly.type
_entity_poly.pdbx_seq_one_letter_code
_entity_poly.pdbx_strand_id
1 'polypeptide(L)'
;RKTFWQTFVDEHEKLLQIGNKWVEDTANSCMLVSTLIATVLFAAAFTVPGSNNGNTGLPLLLGHDSLLVFAISDALGLLSSVMAILLFLAILTSRCEPQDFLDSLPKKIIMGLLLLFLSLAFMLVAFASTLIIVLDKRLEW
;
A
#
# COMPACT_ATOMS: atom_id res chain seq x y z
N ARG A 1 44.86 -13.41 2.51
CA ARG A 1 43.93 -14.40 3.10
C ARG A 1 42.52 -13.85 2.89
N LYS A 2 41.70 -14.45 2.02
CA LYS A 2 40.28 -14.05 1.89
C LYS A 2 39.58 -14.35 3.21
N THR A 3 38.68 -13.48 3.65
CA THR A 3 37.82 -13.75 4.82
C THR A 3 36.77 -14.81 4.44
N PHE A 4 36.29 -15.59 5.41
CA PHE A 4 35.26 -16.61 5.17
C PHE A 4 34.03 -16.05 4.42
N TRP A 5 33.66 -14.79 4.69
CA TRP A 5 32.59 -14.09 4.00
C TRP A 5 32.88 -13.84 2.52
N GLN A 6 34.09 -13.44 2.16
CA GLN A 6 34.47 -13.24 0.76
C GLN A 6 34.46 -14.56 -0.02
N THR A 7 34.89 -15.66 0.60
CA THR A 7 34.80 -16.99 -0.04
C THR A 7 33.34 -17.40 -0.25
N PHE A 8 32.47 -17.22 0.74
CA PHE A 8 31.04 -17.51 0.60
C PHE A 8 30.37 -16.67 -0.50
N VAL A 9 30.67 -15.37 -0.58
CA VAL A 9 30.13 -14.47 -1.61
C VAL A 9 30.61 -14.87 -3.00
N ASP A 10 31.90 -15.20 -3.17
CA ASP A 10 32.44 -15.68 -4.45
C ASP A 10 31.77 -16.99 -4.89
N GLU A 11 31.56 -17.92 -3.96
CA GLU A 11 30.98 -19.25 -4.25
C GLU A 11 29.47 -19.18 -4.57
N HIS A 12 28.78 -18.18 -4.00
CA HIS A 12 27.33 -17.96 -4.16
C HIS A 12 26.96 -16.72 -4.97
N GLU A 13 27.89 -16.14 -5.73
CA GLU A 13 27.69 -14.91 -6.51
C GLU A 13 26.46 -15.00 -7.43
N LYS A 14 26.30 -16.14 -8.12
CA LYS A 14 25.14 -16.39 -9.00
C LYS A 14 23.82 -16.36 -8.23
N LEU A 15 23.77 -16.93 -7.03
CA LEU A 15 22.56 -16.93 -6.19
C LEU A 15 22.25 -15.52 -5.68
N LEU A 16 23.28 -14.74 -5.32
CA LEU A 16 23.11 -13.34 -4.91
C LEU A 16 22.57 -12.47 -6.05
N GLN A 17 23.07 -12.65 -7.28
CA GLN A 17 22.54 -11.95 -8.44
C GLN A 17 21.07 -12.32 -8.73
N ILE A 18 20.73 -13.61 -8.65
CA ILE A 18 19.35 -14.09 -8.81
C ILE A 18 18.45 -13.51 -7.71
N GLY A 19 18.90 -13.53 -6.47
CA GLY A 19 18.17 -12.99 -5.32
C GLY A 19 17.92 -11.49 -5.44
N ASN A 20 18.95 -10.71 -5.79
CA ASN A 20 18.80 -9.27 -6.02
C ASN A 20 17.83 -8.97 -7.17
N LYS A 21 17.92 -9.71 -8.27
CA LYS A 21 17.00 -9.55 -9.39
C LYS A 21 15.56 -9.89 -9.00
N TRP A 22 15.37 -10.97 -8.25
CA TRP A 22 14.06 -11.35 -7.73
C TRP A 22 13.46 -10.28 -6.80
N VAL A 23 14.27 -9.68 -5.92
CA VAL A 23 13.84 -8.58 -5.05
C VAL A 23 13.45 -7.35 -5.87
N GLU A 24 14.24 -6.99 -6.88
CA GLU A 24 13.98 -5.85 -7.77
C GLU A 24 12.67 -6.05 -8.56
N ASP A 25 12.49 -7.21 -9.19
CA ASP A 25 11.31 -7.56 -9.96
C ASP A 25 10.05 -7.58 -9.06
N THR A 26 10.17 -8.10 -7.83
CA THR A 26 9.09 -8.11 -6.84
C THR A 26 8.74 -6.71 -6.36
N ALA A 27 9.74 -5.87 -6.02
CA ALA A 27 9.52 -4.50 -5.57
C ALA A 27 8.83 -3.64 -6.65
N ASN A 28 9.24 -3.78 -7.91
CA ASN A 28 8.58 -3.13 -9.05
C ASN A 28 7.10 -3.56 -9.16
N SER A 29 6.84 -4.87 -9.11
CA SER A 29 5.47 -5.41 -9.20
C SER A 29 4.59 -4.90 -8.06
N CYS A 30 5.09 -4.93 -6.81
CA CYS A 30 4.38 -4.44 -5.65
C CYS A 30 4.17 -2.92 -5.69
N MET A 31 5.13 -2.14 -6.18
CA MET A 31 4.96 -0.71 -6.38
C MET A 31 3.84 -0.41 -7.36
N LEU A 32 3.73 -1.14 -8.48
CA LEU A 32 2.64 -0.99 -9.44
C LEU A 32 1.28 -1.29 -8.80
N VAL A 33 1.17 -2.39 -8.05
CA VAL A 33 -0.06 -2.74 -7.31
C VAL A 33 -0.41 -1.66 -6.29
N SER A 34 0.56 -1.18 -5.52
CA SER A 34 0.33 -0.11 -4.54
C SER A 34 -0.11 1.19 -5.21
N THR A 35 0.51 1.55 -6.33
CA THR A 35 0.12 2.73 -7.12
C THR A 35 -1.31 2.63 -7.62
N LEU A 36 -1.71 1.44 -8.10
CA LEU A 36 -3.09 1.16 -8.50
C LEU A 36 -4.05 1.32 -7.32
N ILE A 37 -3.72 0.75 -6.16
CA ILE A 37 -4.53 0.91 -4.94
C ILE A 37 -4.69 2.38 -4.56
N ALA A 38 -3.59 3.14 -4.53
CA ALA A 38 -3.61 4.56 -4.19
C ALA A 38 -4.49 5.35 -5.16
N THR A 39 -4.42 5.03 -6.45
CA THR A 39 -5.22 5.68 -7.49
C THR A 39 -6.72 5.40 -7.30
N VAL A 40 -7.08 4.14 -7.02
CA VAL A 40 -8.47 3.73 -6.80
C VAL A 40 -9.05 4.41 -5.57
N LEU A 41 -8.35 4.40 -4.44
CA LEU A 41 -8.81 5.06 -3.22
C LEU A 41 -8.88 6.58 -3.38
N PHE A 42 -7.90 7.20 -4.04
CA PHE A 42 -7.92 8.63 -4.31
C PHE A 42 -9.14 9.01 -5.15
N ALA A 43 -9.46 8.24 -6.20
CA ALA A 43 -10.67 8.45 -6.98
C ALA A 43 -11.94 8.23 -6.14
N ALA A 44 -11.96 7.23 -5.26
CA ALA A 44 -13.09 6.95 -4.38
C ALA A 44 -13.37 8.12 -3.42
N ALA A 45 -12.32 8.72 -2.83
CA ALA A 45 -12.43 9.87 -1.93
C ALA A 45 -13.19 11.06 -2.55
N PHE A 46 -13.04 11.31 -3.85
CA PHE A 46 -13.69 12.43 -4.55
C PHE A 46 -15.00 12.06 -5.26
N THR A 47 -15.27 10.76 -5.46
CA THR A 47 -16.46 10.30 -6.19
C THR A 47 -17.61 9.88 -5.28
N VAL A 48 -17.40 9.73 -3.97
CA VAL A 48 -18.50 9.43 -3.04
C VAL A 48 -19.49 10.59 -2.98
N PRO A 49 -20.78 10.36 -3.31
CA PRO A 49 -21.79 11.40 -3.30
C PRO A 49 -22.10 11.82 -1.85
N GLY A 50 -21.63 13.01 -1.47
CA GLY A 50 -22.02 13.67 -0.23
C GLY A 50 -23.48 14.13 -0.31
N SER A 51 -24.35 13.56 0.53
CA SER A 51 -25.74 14.02 0.65
C SER A 51 -25.75 15.40 1.32
N ASN A 52 -26.05 16.44 0.54
CA ASN A 52 -26.14 17.81 1.04
C ASN A 52 -27.55 18.07 1.60
N ASN A 53 -27.73 18.04 2.92
CA ASN A 53 -28.90 18.66 3.54
C ASN A 53 -28.60 20.15 3.73
N GLY A 54 -29.22 20.98 2.90
CA GLY A 54 -28.93 22.42 2.71
C GLY A 54 -29.27 23.35 3.88
N ASN A 55 -29.14 22.92 5.13
CA ASN A 55 -29.47 23.70 6.32
C ASN A 55 -28.31 23.83 7.32
N THR A 56 -27.22 23.08 7.15
CA THR A 56 -26.02 23.26 7.98
C THR A 56 -24.81 23.13 7.06
N GLY A 57 -23.99 24.18 6.93
CA GLY A 57 -22.80 24.21 6.06
C GLY A 57 -21.67 23.26 6.47
N LEU A 58 -21.97 22.20 7.21
CA LEU A 58 -21.09 21.07 7.47
C LEU A 58 -21.47 19.96 6.49
N PRO A 59 -20.51 19.38 5.74
CA PRO A 59 -20.80 18.20 4.94
C PRO A 59 -21.35 17.12 5.87
N LEU A 60 -22.50 16.55 5.52
CA LEU A 60 -23.23 15.49 6.22
C LEU A 60 -22.45 14.15 6.22
N LEU A 61 -21.14 14.19 6.41
CA LEU A 61 -20.26 13.03 6.55
C LEU A 61 -20.48 12.32 7.91
N LEU A 62 -21.16 12.98 8.85
CA LEU A 62 -21.37 12.54 10.22
C LEU A 62 -22.65 11.71 10.44
N GLY A 63 -23.55 11.62 9.45
CA GLY A 63 -24.92 11.09 9.67
C GLY A 63 -25.08 9.58 9.50
N HIS A 64 -24.22 8.91 8.74
CA HIS A 64 -24.27 7.47 8.51
C HIS A 64 -22.94 6.83 8.88
N ASP A 65 -22.96 5.91 9.85
CA ASP A 65 -21.77 5.19 10.35
C ASP A 65 -20.95 4.58 9.21
N SER A 66 -21.60 4.07 8.17
CA SER A 66 -20.94 3.52 6.98
C SER A 66 -20.10 4.53 6.21
N LEU A 67 -20.55 5.79 6.05
CA LEU A 67 -19.77 6.82 5.35
C LEU A 67 -18.53 7.24 6.14
N LEU A 68 -18.63 7.28 7.46
CA LEU A 68 -17.49 7.56 8.34
C LEU A 68 -16.47 6.41 8.31
N VAL A 69 -16.94 5.16 8.35
CA VAL A 69 -16.09 3.96 8.19
C VAL A 69 -15.41 3.96 6.82
N PHE A 70 -16.14 4.33 5.75
CA PHE A 70 -15.57 4.48 4.42
C PHE A 70 -14.43 5.51 4.42
N ALA A 71 -14.67 6.72 4.92
CA ALA A 71 -13.69 7.81 4.88
C ALA A 71 -12.42 7.49 5.68
N ILE A 72 -12.56 6.88 6.87
CA ILE A 72 -11.42 6.46 7.68
C ILE A 72 -10.64 5.35 6.97
N SER A 73 -11.35 4.34 6.45
CA SER A 73 -10.72 3.22 5.76
C SER A 73 -10.00 3.67 4.48
N ASP A 74 -10.62 4.55 3.70
CA ASP A 74 -10.04 5.11 2.47
C ASP A 74 -8.75 5.90 2.78
N ALA A 75 -8.77 6.77 3.79
CA ALA A 75 -7.60 7.53 4.23
C ALA A 75 -6.46 6.63 4.73
N LEU A 76 -6.76 5.62 5.55
CA LEU A 76 -5.76 4.68 6.06
C LEU A 76 -5.20 3.81 4.94
N GLY A 77 -6.03 3.36 4.00
CA GLY A 77 -5.60 2.63 2.82
C GLY A 77 -4.67 3.47 1.94
N LEU A 78 -5.01 4.75 1.70
CA LEU A 78 -4.19 5.70 0.95
C LEU A 78 -2.82 5.91 1.59
N LEU A 79 -2.79 6.24 2.88
CA LEU A 79 -1.53 6.46 3.61
C LEU A 79 -0.66 5.21 3.60
N SER A 80 -1.25 4.04 3.86
CA SER A 80 -0.54 2.77 3.84
C SER A 80 0.02 2.46 2.45
N SER A 81 -0.75 2.74 1.40
CA SER A 81 -0.30 2.56 0.02
C SER A 81 0.86 3.48 -0.36
N VAL A 82 0.78 4.77 -0.02
CA VAL A 82 1.88 5.72 -0.30
C VAL A 82 3.15 5.32 0.45
N MET A 83 3.03 4.90 1.70
CA MET A 83 4.18 4.39 2.47
C MET A 83 4.78 3.12 1.85
N ALA A 84 3.96 2.19 1.34
CA ALA A 84 4.43 1.02 0.63
C ALA A 84 5.17 1.39 -0.67
N ILE A 85 4.64 2.35 -1.45
CA ILE A 85 5.33 2.89 -2.64
C ILE A 85 6.70 3.45 -2.28
N LEU A 86 6.79 4.26 -1.22
CA LEU A 86 8.07 4.84 -0.77
C LEU A 86 9.08 3.77 -0.32
N LEU A 87 8.63 2.69 0.32
CA LEU A 87 9.50 1.59 0.73
C LEU A 87 9.98 0.75 -0.46
N PHE A 88 9.11 0.43 -1.41
CA PHE A 88 9.52 -0.25 -2.65
C PHE A 88 10.41 0.65 -3.52
N LEU A 89 10.15 1.96 -3.55
CA LEU A 89 11.02 2.92 -4.22
C LEU A 89 12.38 2.97 -3.54
N ALA A 90 12.42 3.00 -2.22
CA ALA A 90 13.67 2.91 -1.48
C ALA A 90 14.43 1.62 -1.80
N ILE A 91 13.77 0.48 -1.98
CA ILE A 91 14.42 -0.77 -2.38
C ILE A 91 15.04 -0.65 -3.79
N LEU A 92 14.31 -0.09 -4.75
CA LEU A 92 14.77 0.08 -6.14
C LEU A 92 15.88 1.14 -6.28
N THR A 93 15.76 2.25 -5.55
CA THR A 93 16.69 3.38 -5.60
C THR A 93 17.97 3.12 -4.82
N SER A 94 17.95 2.25 -3.81
CA SER A 94 19.06 2.08 -2.88
C SER A 94 20.30 1.38 -3.47
N ARG A 95 20.38 1.19 -4.80
CA ARG A 95 21.43 0.47 -5.54
C ARG A 95 22.87 1.06 -5.48
N CYS A 96 23.24 1.83 -4.45
CA CYS A 96 24.54 2.52 -4.35
C CYS A 96 25.33 2.34 -3.02
N GLU A 97 25.07 1.32 -2.17
CA GLU A 97 26.02 0.99 -1.09
C GLU A 97 25.92 -0.49 -0.62
N PRO A 98 26.88 -1.38 -0.98
CA PRO A 98 26.75 -2.83 -0.78
C PRO A 98 26.87 -3.36 0.66
N GLN A 99 27.39 -2.58 1.63
CA GLN A 99 27.86 -3.14 2.90
C GLN A 99 26.84 -3.14 4.05
N ASP A 100 25.87 -2.22 4.09
CA ASP A 100 24.77 -2.20 5.09
C ASP A 100 23.46 -2.83 4.57
N PHE A 101 23.53 -3.40 3.37
CA PHE A 101 22.35 -3.74 2.58
C PHE A 101 21.67 -5.05 2.99
N LEU A 102 22.44 -6.08 3.35
CA LEU A 102 21.89 -7.42 3.55
C LEU A 102 20.99 -7.54 4.80
N ASP A 103 21.24 -6.74 5.84
CA ASP A 103 20.39 -6.73 7.04
C ASP A 103 19.23 -5.73 6.96
N SER A 104 19.43 -4.62 6.25
CA SER A 104 18.45 -3.53 6.15
C SER A 104 17.39 -3.79 5.07
N LEU A 105 17.78 -4.41 3.97
CA LEU A 105 16.93 -4.69 2.81
C LEU A 105 15.76 -5.64 3.13
N PRO A 106 15.95 -6.79 3.81
CA PRO A 106 14.84 -7.68 4.14
C PRO A 106 13.82 -6.99 5.05
N LYS A 107 14.26 -6.16 6.00
CA LYS A 107 13.37 -5.41 6.89
C LYS A 107 12.50 -4.41 6.12
N LYS A 108 13.07 -3.68 5.17
CA LYS A 108 12.32 -2.74 4.30
C LYS A 108 11.30 -3.48 3.43
N ILE A 109 11.65 -4.63 2.87
CA ILE A 109 10.74 -5.47 2.07
C ILE A 109 9.57 -5.97 2.91
N ILE A 110 9.82 -6.50 4.10
CA ILE A 110 8.77 -6.99 5.01
C ILE A 110 7.84 -5.84 5.41
N MET A 111 8.38 -4.67 5.77
CA MET A 111 7.56 -3.52 6.13
C MET A 111 6.70 -3.02 4.94
N GLY A 112 7.27 -2.99 3.73
CA GLY A 112 6.53 -2.62 2.51
C GLY A 112 5.40 -3.60 2.20
N LEU A 113 5.65 -4.91 2.32
CA LEU A 113 4.63 -5.95 2.14
C LEU A 113 3.51 -5.86 3.18
N LEU A 114 3.84 -5.60 4.45
CA LEU A 114 2.84 -5.41 5.51
C LEU A 114 1.93 -4.21 5.21
N LEU A 115 2.50 -3.08 4.79
CA LEU A 115 1.74 -1.89 4.42
C LEU A 115 0.89 -2.11 3.17
N LEU A 116 1.38 -2.89 2.19
CA LEU A 116 0.60 -3.25 1.01
C LEU A 116 -0.59 -4.14 1.37
N PHE A 117 -0.38 -5.16 2.22
CA PHE A 117 -1.46 -6.03 2.69
C PHE A 117 -2.50 -5.25 3.50
N LEU A 118 -2.05 -4.37 4.38
CA LEU A 118 -2.91 -3.50 5.18
C LEU A 118 -3.72 -2.54 4.29
N SER A 119 -3.08 -1.96 3.27
CA SER A 119 -3.72 -1.11 2.26
C SER A 119 -4.82 -1.85 1.49
N LEU A 120 -4.55 -3.09 1.09
CA LEU A 120 -5.54 -3.95 0.43
C LEU A 120 -6.72 -4.26 1.36
N ALA A 121 -6.47 -4.55 2.64
CA ALA A 121 -7.52 -4.79 3.62
C ALA A 121 -8.43 -3.55 3.80
N PHE A 122 -7.84 -2.36 3.92
CA PHE A 122 -8.59 -1.11 4.01
C PHE A 122 -9.38 -0.79 2.73
N MET A 123 -8.85 -1.11 1.55
CA MET A 123 -9.62 -1.01 0.31
C MET A 123 -10.86 -1.90 0.33
N LEU A 124 -10.73 -3.15 0.78
CA LEU A 124 -11.87 -4.08 0.86
C LEU A 124 -12.94 -3.59 1.84
N VAL A 125 -12.52 -3.02 2.98
CA VAL A 125 -13.44 -2.43 3.96
C VAL A 125 -14.16 -1.20 3.37
N ALA A 126 -13.45 -0.31 2.68
CA ALA A 126 -14.04 0.84 2.00
C ALA A 126 -15.05 0.41 0.93
N PHE A 127 -14.71 -0.62 0.15
CA PHE A 127 -15.60 -1.19 -0.85
C PHE A 127 -16.87 -1.80 -0.21
N ALA A 128 -16.71 -2.61 0.84
CA ALA A 128 -17.83 -3.19 1.57
C ALA A 128 -18.76 -2.13 2.16
N SER A 129 -18.20 -1.06 2.75
CA SER A 129 -18.99 0.05 3.28
C SER A 129 -19.80 0.75 2.18
N THR A 130 -19.17 0.99 1.02
CA THR A 130 -19.84 1.57 -0.15
C THR A 130 -21.00 0.68 -0.63
N LEU A 131 -20.80 -0.65 -0.68
CA LEU A 131 -21.86 -1.58 -1.05
C LEU A 131 -23.04 -1.54 -0.09
N ILE A 132 -22.79 -1.48 1.23
CA ILE A 132 -23.85 -1.36 2.24
C ILE A 132 -24.67 -0.09 2.00
N ILE A 133 -24.00 1.05 1.79
CA ILE A 133 -24.68 2.34 1.52
C ILE A 133 -25.54 2.27 0.26
N VAL A 134 -25.02 1.65 -0.81
CA VAL A 134 -25.75 1.53 -2.08
C VAL A 134 -26.94 0.59 -1.96
N LEU A 135 -26.80 -0.53 -1.23
CA LEU A 135 -27.90 -1.48 -0.99
C LEU A 135 -28.99 -0.89 -0.09
N ASP A 136 -28.59 -0.19 0.97
CA ASP A 136 -29.50 0.46 1.91
C ASP A 136 -30.41 1.47 1.18
N LYS A 137 -29.82 2.35 0.36
CA LYS A 137 -30.56 3.28 -0.51
C LYS A 137 -31.47 2.61 -1.54
N ARG A 138 -31.19 1.36 -1.92
CA ARG A 138 -31.99 0.58 -2.89
C ARG A 138 -33.12 -0.18 -2.23
N LEU A 139 -33.01 -0.51 -0.95
CA LEU A 139 -34.04 -1.18 -0.16
C LEU A 139 -35.09 -0.20 0.40
N GLU A 140 -34.77 1.09 0.49
CA GLU A 140 -35.73 2.16 0.84
C GLU A 140 -36.67 2.58 -0.32
N TRP A 141 -36.54 1.97 -1.51
CA TRP A 141 -37.41 2.15 -2.68
C TRP A 141 -38.42 1.00 -2.81
#